data_AF-A0A8T4E2J2-F1
#
_entry.id   AF-A0A8T4E2J2-F1
#
_cell.length_a   1.000
_cell.length_b   1.000
_cell.length_c   1.000
_cell.angle_alpha   90.00
_cell.angle_beta   90.00
_cell.angle_gamma   90.00
#
_symmetry.space_group_name_H-M   'P 1'
#
loop_
_entity.id
_entity.type
_entity.pdbx_description
1 polymer ?
#
loop_
_entity_poly.entity_id
_entity_poly.type
_entity_poly.pdbx_seq_one_letter_code
_entity_poly.pdbx_strand_id
1 'polypeptide(L)'
;MDNISKFFNPKTVAVVGASRNPNKIGHIILSNFIDGFRGKIFPINPNIDKILRHRCYPSIFSVREKIDLVVIAVPAPLVPEVLDECGKKKVGACIIVSGGFRESGKIDLEKRMEKIVKKYKTRVIGPNCIGIYDPYSGIDTIFNPRYKLERTEKGSISFISQSGATMSVIMDWMAMRKYKTSKLVSYGNAIDVDEADLVEYLGNDKKTSVICLYVEGVSRGKKLMNSMKKTSRKKPIVAMKAGVTEAGKGAALSHTGSLAGHSDVYHAAFKQSGVLLANDLEQMFDFARVLSTQPKPSGKRVQIITDGGGFGVISTDWLIKNGMEIAEMDEKNRERIMKLVPPHASVEGVIDLTGDATAGMYKECIDASMDDENVDIVFVVALFQPPMLTSDLVEILIEETARKKKPVIVVSAGGSYTDVLKKSLEENGVPCFSYPRGAAEAAKCLYNYSKIKYS
;
A
#
# COMPACT_ATOMS: atom_id res chain seq x y z
N MET A 1 -14.57 7.08 -16.12
CA MET A 1 -14.36 6.48 -14.79
C MET A 1 -15.35 5.36 -14.49
N ASP A 2 -16.60 5.45 -14.96
CA ASP A 2 -17.69 4.50 -14.65
C ASP A 2 -17.35 3.01 -14.87
N ASN A 3 -16.55 2.67 -15.89
CA ASN A 3 -16.25 1.26 -16.17
C ASN A 3 -15.17 0.64 -15.25
N ILE A 4 -14.28 1.41 -14.61
CA ILE A 4 -13.30 0.85 -13.66
C ILE A 4 -13.98 0.48 -12.33
N SER A 5 -15.06 1.18 -11.98
CA SER A 5 -15.81 0.91 -10.75
C SER A 5 -16.33 -0.53 -10.66
N LYS A 6 -16.54 -1.19 -11.81
CA LYS A 6 -17.03 -2.58 -11.92
C LYS A 6 -16.05 -3.63 -11.41
N PHE A 7 -14.75 -3.32 -11.37
CA PHE A 7 -13.76 -4.19 -10.74
C PHE A 7 -13.89 -4.24 -9.21
N PHE A 8 -14.31 -3.12 -8.61
CA PHE A 8 -14.28 -2.94 -7.15
C PHE A 8 -15.68 -2.93 -6.51
N ASN A 9 -16.75 -2.75 -7.30
CA ASN A 9 -18.13 -2.76 -6.81
C ASN A 9 -19.08 -3.59 -7.72
N PRO A 10 -18.73 -4.82 -8.11
CA PRO A 10 -19.66 -5.68 -8.84
C PRO A 10 -20.74 -6.22 -7.89
N LYS A 11 -21.96 -6.44 -8.41
CA LYS A 11 -23.02 -7.17 -7.71
C LYS A 11 -23.07 -8.64 -8.13
N THR A 12 -22.44 -8.95 -9.26
CA THR A 12 -22.47 -10.25 -9.92
C THR A 12 -21.09 -10.57 -10.47
N VAL A 13 -20.56 -11.73 -10.10
CA VAL A 13 -19.23 -12.20 -10.50
C VAL A 13 -19.37 -13.56 -11.19
N ALA A 14 -18.75 -13.72 -12.36
CA ALA A 14 -18.58 -15.02 -13.00
C ALA A 14 -17.13 -15.47 -12.92
N VAL A 15 -16.88 -16.76 -12.63
CA VAL A 15 -15.54 -17.35 -12.60
C VAL A 15 -15.45 -18.38 -13.71
N VAL A 16 -14.78 -18.02 -14.82
CA VAL A 16 -14.57 -18.90 -15.98
C VAL A 16 -13.31 -19.73 -15.78
N GLY A 17 -13.44 -21.05 -15.89
CA GLY A 17 -12.38 -21.99 -15.51
C GLY A 17 -12.52 -22.51 -14.07
N ALA A 18 -13.68 -22.30 -13.44
CA ALA A 18 -14.01 -22.89 -12.15
C ALA A 18 -13.87 -24.43 -12.20
N SER A 19 -13.46 -25.06 -11.10
CA SER A 19 -13.24 -26.51 -11.06
C SER A 19 -13.62 -27.12 -9.71
N ARG A 20 -13.90 -28.44 -9.68
CA ARG A 20 -13.99 -29.23 -8.44
C ARG A 20 -12.62 -29.56 -7.86
N ASN A 21 -11.56 -29.51 -8.66
CA ASN A 21 -10.21 -29.83 -8.20
C ASN A 21 -9.68 -28.67 -7.33
N PRO A 22 -9.38 -28.89 -6.04
CA PRO A 22 -8.97 -27.84 -5.12
C PRO A 22 -7.62 -27.20 -5.45
N ASN A 23 -6.81 -27.85 -6.28
CA ASN A 23 -5.49 -27.35 -6.68
C ASN A 23 -5.54 -26.47 -7.94
N LYS A 24 -6.71 -26.33 -8.61
CA LYS A 24 -6.84 -25.45 -9.78
C LYS A 24 -7.11 -24.02 -9.36
N ILE A 25 -6.46 -23.07 -10.05
CA ILE A 25 -6.63 -21.61 -9.89
C ILE A 25 -8.10 -21.20 -9.83
N GLY A 26 -8.93 -21.66 -10.78
CA GLY A 26 -10.35 -21.30 -10.81
C GLY A 26 -11.18 -21.85 -9.64
N HIS A 27 -10.75 -22.95 -9.00
CA HIS A 27 -11.36 -23.41 -7.74
C HIS A 27 -11.00 -22.48 -6.59
N ILE A 28 -9.71 -22.12 -6.46
CA ILE A 28 -9.22 -21.28 -5.37
C ILE A 28 -9.87 -19.89 -5.43
N ILE A 29 -9.92 -19.28 -6.61
CA ILE A 29 -10.61 -17.99 -6.83
C ILE A 29 -12.08 -18.10 -6.41
N LEU A 30 -12.78 -19.16 -6.84
CA LEU A 30 -14.18 -19.36 -6.47
C LEU A 30 -14.34 -19.48 -4.94
N SER A 31 -13.51 -20.27 -4.28
CA SER A 31 -13.53 -20.43 -2.82
C SER A 31 -13.31 -19.09 -2.11
N ASN A 32 -12.32 -18.31 -2.56
CA ASN A 32 -11.99 -17.02 -1.95
C ASN A 32 -13.13 -16.00 -2.05
N PHE A 33 -13.90 -16.02 -3.15
CA PHE A 33 -15.12 -15.21 -3.26
C PHE A 33 -16.22 -15.67 -2.30
N ILE A 34 -16.43 -16.98 -2.13
CA ILE A 34 -17.50 -17.51 -1.28
C ILE A 34 -17.33 -17.07 0.19
N ASP A 35 -16.08 -16.93 0.64
CA ASP A 35 -15.79 -16.57 2.03
C ASP A 35 -16.11 -15.10 2.39
N GLY A 36 -16.14 -14.19 1.41
CA GLY A 36 -16.21 -12.74 1.70
C GLY A 36 -17.14 -11.91 0.81
N PHE A 37 -17.47 -12.37 -0.39
CA PHE A 37 -18.27 -11.61 -1.35
C PHE A 37 -19.77 -11.84 -1.14
N ARG A 38 -20.52 -10.76 -0.98
CA ARG A 38 -21.97 -10.81 -0.71
C ARG A 38 -22.84 -10.77 -1.96
N GLY A 39 -22.23 -10.59 -3.14
CA GLY A 39 -22.95 -10.59 -4.41
C GLY A 39 -23.22 -12.00 -4.93
N LYS A 40 -23.82 -12.10 -6.11
CA LYS A 40 -24.07 -13.39 -6.76
C LYS A 40 -22.81 -13.90 -7.45
N ILE A 41 -22.51 -15.17 -7.29
CA ILE A 41 -21.35 -15.83 -7.90
C ILE A 41 -21.82 -16.89 -8.90
N PHE A 42 -21.25 -16.88 -10.11
CA PHE A 42 -21.57 -17.78 -11.20
C PHE A 42 -20.32 -18.55 -11.65
N PRO A 43 -20.09 -19.77 -11.13
CA PRO A 43 -19.04 -20.65 -11.65
C PRO A 43 -19.36 -21.06 -13.09
N ILE A 44 -18.40 -20.93 -14.00
CA ILE A 44 -18.55 -21.32 -15.41
C ILE A 44 -17.58 -22.46 -15.75
N ASN A 45 -18.13 -23.62 -16.12
CA ASN A 45 -17.42 -24.79 -16.60
C ASN A 45 -18.36 -25.66 -17.48
N PRO A 46 -17.99 -26.02 -18.71
CA PRO A 46 -18.85 -26.79 -19.63
C PRO A 46 -19.21 -28.20 -19.14
N ASN A 47 -18.38 -28.79 -18.28
CA ASN A 47 -18.44 -30.21 -17.92
C ASN A 47 -18.92 -30.45 -16.48
N ILE A 48 -19.35 -29.41 -15.76
CA ILE A 48 -19.68 -29.48 -14.35
C ILE A 48 -21.00 -28.77 -14.08
N ASP A 49 -21.87 -29.41 -13.31
CA ASP A 49 -23.20 -28.93 -12.92
C ASP A 49 -23.20 -28.17 -11.58
N LYS A 50 -22.29 -28.55 -10.65
CA LYS A 50 -22.20 -27.96 -9.30
C LYS A 50 -20.77 -27.94 -8.75
N ILE A 51 -20.35 -26.81 -8.16
CA ILE A 51 -19.03 -26.60 -7.52
C ILE A 51 -19.23 -25.82 -6.21
N LEU A 52 -18.62 -26.28 -5.10
CA LEU A 52 -18.71 -25.62 -3.78
C LEU A 52 -20.14 -25.21 -3.39
N ARG A 53 -21.11 -26.10 -3.64
CA ARG A 53 -22.56 -25.91 -3.43
C ARG A 53 -23.25 -24.89 -4.36
N HIS A 54 -22.53 -24.22 -5.25
CA HIS A 54 -23.10 -23.34 -6.27
C HIS A 54 -23.39 -24.08 -7.58
N ARG A 55 -24.51 -23.72 -8.22
CA ARG A 55 -24.82 -24.15 -9.60
C ARG A 55 -23.72 -23.65 -10.54
N CYS A 56 -23.18 -24.55 -11.35
CA CYS A 56 -22.21 -24.23 -12.37
C CYS A 56 -22.90 -24.18 -13.74
N TYR A 57 -22.46 -23.23 -14.57
CA TYR A 57 -23.05 -22.98 -15.89
C TYR A 57 -22.06 -23.39 -16.98
N PRO A 58 -22.54 -23.96 -18.10
CA PRO A 58 -21.64 -24.44 -19.14
C PRO A 58 -20.99 -23.33 -19.96
N SER A 59 -21.63 -22.16 -20.04
CA SER A 59 -21.12 -20.97 -20.73
C SER A 59 -21.65 -19.71 -20.05
N ILE A 60 -20.96 -18.58 -20.25
CA ILE A 60 -21.39 -17.26 -19.76
C ILE A 60 -22.76 -16.84 -20.33
N PHE A 61 -23.14 -17.34 -21.51
CA PHE A 61 -24.45 -17.07 -22.11
C PHE A 61 -25.60 -17.79 -21.38
N SER A 62 -25.30 -18.86 -20.64
CA SER A 62 -26.30 -19.59 -19.87
C SER A 62 -26.74 -18.85 -18.60
N VAL A 63 -25.99 -17.82 -18.19
CA VAL A 63 -26.37 -16.94 -17.08
C VAL A 63 -27.35 -15.88 -17.57
N ARG A 64 -28.58 -15.91 -17.04
CA ARG A 64 -29.63 -14.96 -17.41
C ARG A 64 -29.37 -13.58 -16.85
N GLU A 65 -28.79 -13.49 -15.65
CA GLU A 65 -28.46 -12.20 -15.04
C GLU A 65 -27.38 -11.44 -15.82
N LYS A 66 -27.39 -10.11 -15.66
CA LYS A 66 -26.28 -9.26 -16.08
C LYS A 66 -25.07 -9.57 -15.19
N ILE A 67 -23.89 -9.72 -15.81
CA ILE A 67 -22.64 -9.99 -15.12
C ILE A 67 -21.81 -8.71 -15.09
N ASP A 68 -21.46 -8.24 -13.89
CA ASP A 68 -20.65 -7.04 -13.69
C ASP A 68 -19.16 -7.32 -13.86
N LEU A 69 -18.68 -8.47 -13.38
CA LEU A 69 -17.27 -8.86 -13.42
C LEU A 69 -17.11 -10.33 -13.83
N VAL A 70 -16.17 -10.60 -14.73
CA VAL A 70 -15.75 -11.95 -15.09
C VAL A 70 -14.28 -12.15 -14.73
N VAL A 71 -13.97 -13.21 -13.98
CA VAL A 71 -12.59 -13.65 -13.75
C VAL A 71 -12.30 -14.85 -14.65
N ILE A 72 -11.32 -14.70 -15.53
CA ILE A 72 -10.96 -15.69 -16.55
C ILE A 72 -9.68 -16.43 -16.12
N ALA A 73 -9.83 -17.71 -15.79
CA ALA A 73 -8.79 -18.60 -15.28
C ALA A 73 -8.69 -19.90 -16.12
N VAL A 74 -8.66 -19.75 -17.45
CA VAL A 74 -8.51 -20.85 -18.42
C VAL A 74 -7.14 -20.81 -19.10
N PRO A 75 -6.64 -21.91 -19.70
CA PRO A 75 -5.39 -21.88 -20.46
C PRO A 75 -5.33 -20.76 -21.49
N ALA A 76 -4.17 -20.11 -21.65
CA ALA A 76 -3.99 -18.92 -22.51
C ALA A 76 -4.61 -19.04 -23.92
N PRO A 77 -4.47 -20.16 -24.66
CA PRO A 77 -5.05 -20.29 -26.00
C PRO A 77 -6.57 -20.11 -26.07
N LEU A 78 -7.29 -20.40 -24.96
CA LEU A 78 -8.75 -20.31 -24.88
C LEU A 78 -9.23 -18.91 -24.44
N VAL A 79 -8.35 -18.08 -23.88
CA VAL A 79 -8.72 -16.78 -23.31
C VAL A 79 -9.33 -15.83 -24.35
N PRO A 80 -8.81 -15.68 -25.59
CA PRO A 80 -9.43 -14.80 -26.57
C PRO A 80 -10.88 -15.19 -26.92
N GLU A 81 -11.19 -16.48 -26.98
CA GLU A 81 -12.55 -16.95 -27.24
C GLU A 81 -13.49 -16.57 -26.10
N VAL A 82 -13.10 -16.87 -24.85
CA VAL A 82 -13.86 -16.48 -23.65
C VAL A 82 -14.04 -14.96 -23.58
N LEU A 83 -13.02 -14.18 -23.92
CA LEU A 83 -13.09 -12.72 -23.91
C LEU A 83 -14.05 -12.18 -25.00
N ASP A 84 -14.10 -12.80 -26.18
CA ASP A 84 -15.08 -12.48 -27.22
C ASP A 84 -16.52 -12.80 -26.77
N GLU A 85 -16.72 -13.94 -26.09
CA GLU A 85 -18.02 -14.26 -25.47
C GLU A 85 -18.44 -13.21 -24.43
N CYS A 86 -17.51 -12.80 -23.57
CA CYS A 86 -17.73 -11.75 -22.58
C CYS A 86 -18.14 -10.42 -23.26
N GLY A 87 -17.47 -10.06 -24.35
CA GLY A 87 -17.80 -8.89 -25.16
C GLY A 87 -19.20 -8.98 -25.78
N LYS A 88 -19.55 -10.11 -26.39
CA LYS A 88 -20.89 -10.38 -26.94
C LYS A 88 -21.99 -10.32 -25.88
N LYS A 89 -21.73 -10.86 -24.68
CA LYS A 89 -22.63 -10.83 -23.53
C LYS A 89 -22.70 -9.45 -22.85
N LYS A 90 -21.84 -8.49 -23.25
CA LYS A 90 -21.75 -7.13 -22.71
C LYS A 90 -21.54 -7.12 -21.19
N VAL A 91 -20.61 -7.94 -20.71
CA VAL A 91 -20.22 -7.95 -19.29
C VAL A 91 -19.61 -6.62 -18.89
N GLY A 92 -19.66 -6.27 -17.60
CA GLY A 92 -19.13 -4.99 -17.13
C GLY A 92 -17.61 -4.85 -17.28
N ALA A 93 -16.86 -5.86 -16.84
CA ALA A 93 -15.40 -5.90 -16.91
C ALA A 93 -14.86 -7.33 -16.82
N CYS A 94 -13.60 -7.55 -17.22
CA CYS A 94 -12.91 -8.83 -17.11
C CYS A 94 -11.56 -8.71 -16.39
N ILE A 95 -11.24 -9.68 -15.53
CA ILE A 95 -9.89 -9.89 -14.98
C ILE A 95 -9.36 -11.18 -15.59
N ILE A 96 -8.21 -11.13 -16.24
CA ILE A 96 -7.58 -12.29 -16.86
C ILE A 96 -6.37 -12.68 -16.01
N VAL A 97 -6.48 -13.76 -15.25
CA VAL A 97 -5.38 -14.24 -14.39
C VAL A 97 -4.39 -15.11 -15.15
N SER A 98 -4.82 -15.70 -16.26
CA SER A 98 -4.00 -16.59 -17.08
C SER A 98 -2.73 -15.89 -17.57
N GLY A 99 -1.58 -16.56 -17.45
CA GLY A 99 -0.33 -16.23 -18.14
C GLY A 99 -0.10 -17.12 -19.36
N GLY A 100 0.98 -16.86 -20.09
CA GLY A 100 1.35 -17.46 -21.38
C GLY A 100 1.16 -16.53 -22.58
N PHE A 101 1.34 -15.21 -22.41
CA PHE A 101 1.17 -14.21 -23.47
C PHE A 101 2.51 -13.57 -23.86
N ARG A 102 2.63 -12.23 -23.89
CA ARG A 102 3.87 -11.57 -24.35
C ARG A 102 5.08 -11.91 -23.47
N GLU A 103 4.87 -12.15 -22.18
CA GLU A 103 5.89 -12.55 -21.22
C GLU A 103 6.51 -13.92 -21.54
N SER A 104 5.79 -14.74 -22.33
CA SER A 104 6.28 -16.01 -22.85
C SER A 104 6.52 -15.97 -24.37
N GLY A 105 6.66 -14.78 -24.96
CA GLY A 105 6.90 -14.59 -26.40
C GLY A 105 5.67 -14.75 -27.32
N LYS A 106 4.47 -15.01 -26.79
CA LYS A 106 3.24 -15.21 -27.58
C LYS A 106 2.50 -13.91 -27.85
N ILE A 107 3.18 -12.95 -28.48
CA ILE A 107 2.69 -11.59 -28.72
C ILE A 107 1.41 -11.58 -29.57
N ASP A 108 1.29 -12.47 -30.56
CA ASP A 108 0.12 -12.52 -31.45
C ASP A 108 -1.18 -12.89 -30.72
N LEU A 109 -1.07 -13.72 -29.68
CA LEU A 109 -2.20 -14.10 -28.84
C LEU A 109 -2.67 -12.91 -28.01
N GLU A 110 -1.75 -12.09 -27.50
CA GLU A 110 -2.05 -10.84 -26.79
C GLU A 110 -2.73 -9.82 -27.72
N LYS A 111 -2.17 -9.59 -28.92
CA LYS A 111 -2.75 -8.70 -29.94
C LYS A 111 -4.17 -9.12 -30.34
N ARG A 112 -4.48 -10.42 -30.35
CA ARG A 112 -5.85 -10.90 -30.60
C ARG A 112 -6.80 -10.44 -29.49
N MET A 113 -6.39 -10.49 -28.23
CA MET A 113 -7.18 -9.98 -27.12
C MET A 113 -7.37 -8.46 -27.20
N GLU A 114 -6.31 -7.71 -27.51
CA GLU A 114 -6.41 -6.24 -27.69
C GLU A 114 -7.44 -5.85 -28.76
N LYS A 115 -7.48 -6.58 -29.89
CA LYS A 115 -8.50 -6.37 -30.93
C LYS A 115 -9.92 -6.60 -30.41
N ILE A 116 -10.12 -7.62 -29.57
CA ILE A 116 -11.42 -7.94 -28.96
C ILE A 116 -11.83 -6.85 -27.96
N VAL A 117 -10.91 -6.43 -27.09
CA VAL A 117 -11.10 -5.31 -26.15
C VAL A 117 -11.53 -4.05 -26.91
N LYS A 118 -10.83 -3.71 -28.00
CA LYS A 118 -11.16 -2.54 -28.83
C LYS A 118 -12.53 -2.68 -29.49
N LYS A 119 -12.88 -3.87 -29.97
CA LYS A 119 -14.17 -4.16 -30.64
C LYS A 119 -15.36 -3.95 -29.72
N TYR A 120 -15.32 -4.50 -28.50
CA TYR A 120 -16.47 -4.46 -27.58
C TYR A 120 -16.38 -3.38 -26.51
N LYS A 121 -15.23 -2.72 -26.35
CA LYS A 121 -14.93 -1.73 -25.30
C LYS A 121 -15.06 -2.30 -23.87
N THR A 122 -14.99 -3.62 -23.72
CA THR A 122 -14.94 -4.30 -22.42
C THR A 122 -13.64 -3.95 -21.73
N ARG A 123 -13.70 -3.49 -20.47
CA ARG A 123 -12.49 -3.15 -19.73
C ARG A 123 -11.81 -4.41 -19.18
N VAL A 124 -10.48 -4.46 -19.25
CA VAL A 124 -9.68 -5.63 -18.85
C VAL A 124 -8.52 -5.26 -17.95
N ILE A 125 -8.39 -5.98 -16.83
CA ILE A 125 -7.18 -6.05 -16.01
C ILE A 125 -6.46 -7.37 -16.32
N GLY A 126 -5.12 -7.32 -16.47
CA GLY A 126 -4.30 -8.43 -16.92
C GLY A 126 -3.93 -8.32 -18.42
N PRO A 127 -3.64 -9.45 -19.10
CA PRO A 127 -3.53 -10.81 -18.57
C PRO A 127 -2.32 -10.95 -17.63
N ASN A 128 -2.02 -12.19 -17.24
CA ASN A 128 -0.85 -12.54 -16.43
C ASN A 128 -0.79 -11.73 -15.13
N CYS A 129 -1.87 -11.78 -14.37
CA CYS A 129 -2.00 -11.08 -13.10
C CYS A 129 -2.56 -12.02 -12.05
N ILE A 130 -2.40 -11.65 -10.77
CA ILE A 130 -3.14 -12.32 -9.69
C ILE A 130 -4.48 -11.62 -9.38
N GLY A 131 -4.73 -10.48 -10.02
CA GLY A 131 -5.98 -9.74 -9.97
C GLY A 131 -6.09 -8.85 -8.73
N ILE A 132 -7.26 -8.81 -8.09
CA ILE A 132 -7.67 -7.75 -7.17
C ILE A 132 -8.11 -8.33 -5.82
N TYR A 133 -7.75 -7.62 -4.76
CA TYR A 133 -8.31 -7.78 -3.43
C TYR A 133 -8.86 -6.44 -2.91
N ASP A 134 -10.11 -6.43 -2.44
CA ASP A 134 -10.76 -5.29 -1.79
C ASP A 134 -11.54 -5.79 -0.54
N PRO A 135 -11.01 -5.57 0.68
CA PRO A 135 -11.64 -6.05 1.92
C PRO A 135 -12.97 -5.36 2.23
N TYR A 136 -13.29 -4.24 1.57
CA TYR A 136 -14.57 -3.56 1.80
C TYR A 136 -15.71 -4.14 0.97
N SER A 137 -15.46 -4.48 -0.29
CA SER A 137 -16.46 -5.08 -1.18
C SER A 137 -16.50 -6.60 -1.10
N GLY A 138 -15.44 -7.22 -0.54
CA GLY A 138 -15.27 -8.67 -0.48
C GLY A 138 -14.76 -9.26 -1.79
N ILE A 139 -14.24 -8.44 -2.70
CA ILE A 139 -13.59 -8.91 -3.92
C ILE A 139 -12.27 -9.57 -3.54
N ASP A 140 -12.10 -10.83 -3.95
CA ASP A 140 -10.88 -11.59 -3.74
C ASP A 140 -10.67 -12.50 -4.95
N THR A 141 -10.00 -11.98 -5.97
CA THR A 141 -9.67 -12.75 -7.18
C THR A 141 -8.31 -13.43 -7.09
N ILE A 142 -7.67 -13.36 -5.92
CA ILE A 142 -6.34 -13.88 -5.68
C ILE A 142 -6.40 -15.40 -5.77
N PHE A 143 -5.51 -16.02 -6.54
CA PHE A 143 -5.52 -17.48 -6.74
C PHE A 143 -4.63 -18.25 -5.75
N ASN A 144 -4.05 -17.57 -4.77
CA ASN A 144 -3.42 -18.22 -3.62
C ASN A 144 -4.48 -18.50 -2.53
N PRO A 145 -4.48 -19.69 -1.93
CA PRO A 145 -5.44 -20.01 -0.88
C PRO A 145 -5.16 -19.21 0.39
N ARG A 146 -6.22 -18.82 1.12
CA ARG A 146 -6.12 -17.98 2.32
C ARG A 146 -5.20 -18.53 3.42
N TYR A 147 -5.10 -19.85 3.56
CA TYR A 147 -4.21 -20.47 4.56
C TYR A 147 -2.71 -20.38 4.23
N LYS A 148 -2.35 -20.02 2.98
CA LYS A 148 -0.95 -19.76 2.55
C LYS A 148 -0.64 -18.30 2.33
N LEU A 149 -1.67 -17.45 2.34
CA LEU A 149 -1.54 -16.04 2.05
C LEU A 149 -2.62 -15.33 2.87
N GLU A 150 -2.25 -14.82 4.03
CA GLU A 150 -3.16 -14.10 4.91
C GLU A 150 -3.62 -12.81 4.21
N ARG A 151 -4.91 -12.47 4.35
CA ARG A 151 -5.48 -11.27 3.73
C ARG A 151 -5.49 -10.13 4.71
N THR A 152 -5.11 -8.94 4.26
CA THR A 152 -5.14 -7.73 5.07
C THR A 152 -6.57 -7.29 5.39
N GLU A 153 -6.77 -6.64 6.53
CA GLU A 153 -8.05 -6.04 6.92
C GLU A 153 -8.30 -4.67 6.27
N LYS A 154 -9.46 -4.07 6.58
CA LYS A 154 -9.92 -2.79 6.03
C LYS A 154 -9.07 -1.62 6.55
N GLY A 155 -8.43 -0.92 5.63
CA GLY A 155 -7.64 0.28 5.88
C GLY A 155 -7.72 1.27 4.73
N SER A 156 -6.71 2.12 4.60
CA SER A 156 -6.71 3.24 3.65
C SER A 156 -5.55 3.23 2.64
N ILE A 157 -4.61 2.28 2.76
CA ILE A 157 -3.49 2.14 1.85
C ILE A 157 -3.91 1.28 0.65
N SER A 158 -3.73 1.77 -0.57
CA SER A 158 -3.91 0.96 -1.78
C SER A 158 -2.58 0.64 -2.41
N PHE A 159 -2.42 -0.58 -2.92
CA PHE A 159 -1.20 -1.02 -3.58
C PHE A 159 -1.50 -1.47 -5.01
N ILE A 160 -0.80 -0.88 -5.96
CA ILE A 160 -0.82 -1.26 -7.36
C ILE A 160 0.52 -1.94 -7.66
N SER A 161 0.48 -3.14 -8.22
CA SER A 161 1.68 -3.90 -8.56
C SER A 161 1.61 -4.48 -9.96
N GLN A 162 2.67 -4.27 -10.73
CA GLN A 162 2.84 -4.95 -12.02
C GLN A 162 3.12 -6.45 -11.83
N SER A 163 3.86 -6.80 -10.77
CA SER A 163 4.18 -8.19 -10.41
C SER A 163 3.12 -8.81 -9.51
N GLY A 164 2.61 -9.96 -9.93
CA GLY A 164 1.68 -10.75 -9.12
C GLY A 164 2.35 -11.37 -7.88
N ALA A 165 3.54 -11.95 -8.05
CA ALA A 165 4.28 -12.57 -6.95
C ALA A 165 4.68 -11.55 -5.87
N THR A 166 5.13 -10.37 -6.28
CA THR A 166 5.43 -9.27 -5.36
C THR A 166 4.19 -8.85 -4.59
N MET A 167 3.03 -8.74 -5.26
CA MET A 167 1.78 -8.44 -4.55
C MET A 167 1.38 -9.53 -3.56
N SER A 168 1.57 -10.81 -3.91
CA SER A 168 1.25 -11.92 -3.01
C SER A 168 2.08 -11.88 -1.73
N VAL A 169 3.41 -11.79 -1.86
CA VAL A 169 4.33 -11.75 -0.71
C VAL A 169 4.07 -10.53 0.16
N ILE A 170 3.84 -9.38 -0.46
CA ILE A 170 3.56 -8.15 0.27
C ILE A 170 2.22 -8.19 0.98
N MET A 171 1.17 -8.72 0.35
CA MET A 171 -0.13 -8.87 1.02
C MET A 171 -0.01 -9.74 2.28
N ASP A 172 0.71 -10.86 2.19
CA ASP A 172 0.95 -11.77 3.32
C ASP A 172 1.77 -11.08 4.43
N TRP A 173 2.87 -10.43 4.07
CA TRP A 173 3.71 -9.67 5.01
C TRP A 173 2.94 -8.53 5.68
N MET A 174 2.14 -7.79 4.92
CA MET A 174 1.29 -6.73 5.46
C MET A 174 0.27 -7.30 6.45
N ALA A 175 -0.35 -8.43 6.14
CA ALA A 175 -1.32 -9.07 7.04
C ALA A 175 -0.65 -9.56 8.34
N MET A 176 0.54 -10.16 8.25
CA MET A 176 1.37 -10.53 9.42
C MET A 176 1.71 -9.31 10.29
N ARG A 177 2.00 -8.16 9.67
CA ARG A 177 2.27 -6.88 10.34
C ARG A 177 1.00 -6.11 10.75
N LYS A 178 -0.19 -6.69 10.53
CA LYS A 178 -1.51 -6.07 10.78
C LYS A 178 -1.71 -4.73 10.07
N TYR A 179 -1.02 -4.56 8.96
CA TYR A 179 -1.23 -3.44 8.05
C TYR A 179 -2.55 -3.61 7.32
N LYS A 180 -3.31 -2.52 7.28
CA LYS A 180 -4.67 -2.50 6.75
C LYS A 180 -4.70 -1.85 5.36
N THR A 181 -5.51 -2.37 4.45
CA THR A 181 -5.53 -1.94 3.04
C THR A 181 -6.92 -1.56 2.55
N SER A 182 -6.96 -0.68 1.55
CA SER A 182 -8.17 -0.33 0.81
C SER A 182 -8.34 -1.23 -0.41
N LYS A 183 -7.34 -1.27 -1.30
CA LYS A 183 -7.36 -2.04 -2.55
C LYS A 183 -5.97 -2.52 -2.91
N LEU A 184 -5.84 -3.79 -3.25
CA LEU A 184 -4.62 -4.39 -3.79
C LEU A 184 -4.91 -4.82 -5.23
N VAL A 185 -4.11 -4.36 -6.18
CA VAL A 185 -4.34 -4.58 -7.62
C VAL A 185 -3.07 -5.04 -8.30
N SER A 186 -3.07 -6.29 -8.73
CA SER A 186 -2.10 -6.82 -9.69
C SER A 186 -2.67 -6.68 -11.08
N TYR A 187 -1.98 -5.94 -11.94
CA TYR A 187 -2.48 -5.61 -13.27
C TYR A 187 -1.72 -6.28 -14.43
N GLY A 188 -0.60 -6.94 -14.12
CA GLY A 188 0.12 -7.82 -15.04
C GLY A 188 0.54 -7.11 -16.33
N ASN A 189 0.20 -7.72 -17.46
CA ASN A 189 0.59 -7.23 -18.78
C ASN A 189 -0.13 -5.92 -19.18
N ALA A 190 -1.20 -5.51 -18.52
CA ALA A 190 -1.84 -4.20 -18.77
C ALA A 190 -2.28 -3.98 -20.23
N ILE A 191 -2.97 -4.94 -20.87
CA ILE A 191 -3.41 -4.79 -22.29
C ILE A 191 -4.50 -3.72 -22.47
N ASP A 192 -5.12 -3.28 -21.37
CA ASP A 192 -6.12 -2.21 -21.37
C ASP A 192 -5.98 -1.30 -20.14
N VAL A 193 -6.42 -1.77 -18.96
CA VAL A 193 -6.31 -1.03 -17.71
C VAL A 193 -4.87 -1.10 -17.23
N ASP A 194 -4.24 0.06 -17.08
CA ASP A 194 -2.86 0.21 -16.63
C ASP A 194 -2.75 0.96 -15.30
N GLU A 195 -1.51 1.12 -14.83
CA GLU A 195 -1.20 1.90 -13.63
C GLU A 195 -1.75 3.33 -13.67
N ALA A 196 -1.81 3.98 -14.85
CA ALA A 196 -2.35 5.33 -14.97
C ALA A 196 -3.85 5.38 -14.69
N ASP A 197 -4.61 4.44 -15.27
CA ASP A 197 -6.05 4.29 -15.02
C ASP A 197 -6.34 4.00 -13.54
N LEU A 198 -5.54 3.14 -12.92
CA LEU A 198 -5.68 2.74 -11.53
C LEU A 198 -5.33 3.89 -10.56
N VAL A 199 -4.24 4.62 -10.82
CA VAL A 199 -3.88 5.83 -10.05
C VAL A 199 -5.01 6.86 -10.12
N GLU A 200 -5.57 7.12 -11.30
CA GLU A 200 -6.68 8.07 -11.43
C GLU A 200 -7.95 7.60 -10.70
N TYR A 201 -8.29 6.31 -10.77
CA TYR A 201 -9.42 5.75 -10.04
C TYR A 201 -9.23 5.90 -8.52
N LEU A 202 -8.10 5.45 -7.98
CA LEU A 202 -7.78 5.50 -6.55
C LEU A 202 -7.64 6.94 -6.04
N GLY A 203 -7.22 7.88 -6.90
CA GLY A 203 -7.21 9.30 -6.61
C GLY A 203 -8.59 9.84 -6.21
N ASN A 204 -9.67 9.25 -6.73
CA ASN A 204 -11.05 9.65 -6.41
C ASN A 204 -11.76 8.70 -5.43
N ASP A 205 -11.17 7.55 -5.08
CA ASP A 205 -11.78 6.60 -4.14
C ASP A 205 -11.72 7.10 -2.69
N LYS A 206 -12.87 7.25 -2.02
CA LYS A 206 -12.94 7.77 -0.66
C LYS A 206 -12.29 6.86 0.39
N LYS A 207 -12.15 5.56 0.11
CA LYS A 207 -11.52 4.60 1.03
C LYS A 207 -10.00 4.63 0.97
N THR A 208 -9.42 5.17 -0.10
CA THR A 208 -7.98 5.25 -0.28
C THR A 208 -7.45 6.60 0.14
N SER A 209 -6.52 6.60 1.11
CA SER A 209 -5.77 7.79 1.54
C SER A 209 -4.38 7.83 0.91
N VAL A 210 -3.74 6.68 0.69
CA VAL A 210 -2.37 6.58 0.13
C VAL A 210 -2.33 5.56 -1.00
N ILE A 211 -1.58 5.84 -2.07
CA ILE A 211 -1.39 4.93 -3.20
C ILE A 211 0.08 4.51 -3.26
N CYS A 212 0.34 3.22 -3.08
CA CYS A 212 1.63 2.58 -3.31
C CYS A 212 1.67 2.03 -4.74
N LEU A 213 2.74 2.30 -5.48
CA LEU A 213 2.88 1.94 -6.89
C LEU A 213 4.21 1.22 -7.14
N TYR A 214 4.15 -0.10 -7.34
CA TYR A 214 5.29 -0.92 -7.77
C TYR A 214 5.28 -1.11 -9.28
N VAL A 215 6.33 -0.63 -9.95
CA VAL A 215 6.42 -0.57 -11.41
C VAL A 215 7.74 -1.17 -11.88
N GLU A 216 7.67 -2.04 -12.90
CA GLU A 216 8.83 -2.60 -13.59
C GLU A 216 9.09 -1.86 -14.91
N GLY A 217 8.02 -1.54 -15.64
CA GLY A 217 8.07 -0.80 -16.91
C GLY A 217 6.72 -0.17 -17.27
N VAL A 218 6.76 0.98 -17.93
CA VAL A 218 5.59 1.79 -18.31
C VAL A 218 5.58 1.99 -19.82
N SER A 219 4.47 1.62 -20.47
CA SER A 219 4.27 1.83 -21.91
C SER A 219 3.71 3.22 -22.23
N ARG A 220 2.87 3.78 -21.33
CA ARG A 220 2.15 5.05 -21.55
C ARG A 220 2.61 6.14 -20.57
N GLY A 221 3.91 6.46 -20.59
CA GLY A 221 4.54 7.38 -19.63
C GLY A 221 3.84 8.74 -19.46
N LYS A 222 3.46 9.40 -20.57
CA LYS A 222 2.74 10.69 -20.52
C LYS A 222 1.39 10.58 -19.81
N LYS A 223 0.63 9.51 -20.06
CA LYS A 223 -0.67 9.25 -19.41
C LYS A 223 -0.48 9.04 -17.90
N LEU A 224 0.54 8.27 -17.52
CA LEU A 224 0.88 8.03 -16.12
C LEU A 224 1.28 9.32 -15.41
N MET A 225 2.19 10.12 -15.98
CA MET A 225 2.61 11.41 -15.40
C MET A 225 1.42 12.35 -15.17
N ASN A 226 0.51 12.47 -16.14
CA ASN A 226 -0.68 13.31 -15.99
C ASN A 226 -1.60 12.81 -14.86
N SER A 227 -1.80 11.49 -14.79
CA SER A 227 -2.64 10.86 -13.76
C SER A 227 -2.04 11.03 -12.35
N MET A 228 -0.72 10.84 -12.23
CA MET A 228 0.01 11.05 -10.98
C MET A 228 0.00 12.51 -10.56
N LYS A 229 0.29 13.46 -11.45
CA LYS A 229 0.28 14.90 -11.15
C LYS A 229 -1.09 15.39 -10.68
N LYS A 230 -2.18 14.87 -11.26
CA LYS A 230 -3.55 15.17 -10.82
C LYS A 230 -3.86 14.55 -9.45
N THR A 231 -3.34 13.36 -9.18
CA THR A 231 -3.66 12.57 -7.99
C THR A 231 -2.82 12.95 -6.78
N SER A 232 -1.52 13.21 -6.95
CA SER A 232 -0.61 13.71 -5.90
C SER A 232 -1.08 15.01 -5.27
N ARG A 233 -1.83 15.80 -6.05
CA ARG A 233 -2.57 17.00 -5.61
C ARG A 233 -3.77 16.72 -4.68
N LYS A 234 -4.08 15.47 -4.37
CA LYS A 234 -5.17 15.11 -3.46
C LYS A 234 -4.70 14.12 -2.41
N LYS A 235 -3.89 13.16 -2.84
CA LYS A 235 -3.46 12.02 -2.03
C LYS A 235 -2.00 11.69 -2.35
N PRO A 236 -1.19 11.34 -1.36
CA PRO A 236 0.18 10.92 -1.61
C PRO A 236 0.24 9.66 -2.48
N ILE A 237 1.23 9.66 -3.37
CA ILE A 237 1.63 8.48 -4.14
C ILE A 237 3.06 8.14 -3.75
N VAL A 238 3.28 6.92 -3.29
CA VAL A 238 4.61 6.37 -3.03
C VAL A 238 4.92 5.35 -4.12
N ALA A 239 6.01 5.52 -4.85
CA ALA A 239 6.38 4.62 -5.94
C ALA A 239 7.72 3.94 -5.69
N MET A 240 7.81 2.68 -6.07
CA MET A 240 9.05 1.91 -6.15
C MET A 240 9.25 1.46 -7.60
N LYS A 241 10.38 1.83 -8.19
CA LYS A 241 10.81 1.37 -9.51
C LYS A 241 11.70 0.15 -9.35
N ALA A 242 11.31 -0.99 -9.90
CA ALA A 242 12.19 -2.14 -10.05
C ALA A 242 13.08 -2.00 -11.29
N GLY A 243 14.18 -2.75 -11.37
CA GLY A 243 15.08 -2.71 -12.53
C GLY A 243 15.79 -1.36 -12.69
N VAL A 244 16.39 -0.86 -11.61
CA VAL A 244 17.13 0.41 -11.59
C VAL A 244 18.57 0.25 -12.10
N THR A 245 19.17 -0.93 -11.94
CA THR A 245 20.49 -1.29 -12.48
C THR A 245 20.37 -1.91 -13.88
N GLU A 246 21.45 -1.92 -14.67
CA GLU A 246 21.45 -2.54 -16.01
C GLU A 246 21.04 -4.02 -15.98
N ALA A 247 21.61 -4.80 -15.07
CA ALA A 247 21.22 -6.21 -14.89
C ALA A 247 19.74 -6.35 -14.46
N GLY A 248 19.27 -5.47 -13.59
CA GLY A 248 17.86 -5.44 -13.16
C GLY A 248 16.90 -5.06 -14.30
N LYS A 249 17.29 -4.15 -15.19
CA LYS A 249 16.52 -3.83 -16.41
C LYS A 249 16.40 -5.05 -17.32
N GLY A 250 17.50 -5.78 -17.51
CA GLY A 250 17.51 -7.03 -18.28
C GLY A 250 16.56 -8.08 -17.68
N ALA A 251 16.58 -8.25 -16.36
CA ALA A 251 15.66 -9.15 -15.66
C ALA A 251 14.19 -8.73 -15.83
N ALA A 252 13.87 -7.45 -15.68
CA ALA A 252 12.51 -6.93 -15.86
C ALA A 252 12.00 -7.08 -17.30
N LEU A 253 12.87 -6.91 -18.30
CA LEU A 253 12.54 -7.12 -19.71
C LEU A 253 12.18 -8.60 -19.97
N SER A 254 13.00 -9.53 -19.49
CA SER A 254 12.73 -10.97 -19.62
C SER A 254 11.47 -11.41 -18.87
N HIS A 255 11.12 -10.73 -17.77
CA HIS A 255 9.95 -11.04 -16.96
C HIS A 255 8.63 -10.52 -17.56
N THR A 256 8.61 -9.30 -18.11
CA THR A 256 7.36 -8.63 -18.54
C THR A 256 7.22 -8.49 -20.06
N GLY A 257 8.30 -8.73 -20.80
CA GLY A 257 8.40 -8.38 -22.22
C GLY A 257 8.33 -6.88 -22.49
N SER A 258 8.45 -6.02 -21.46
CA SER A 258 8.41 -4.56 -21.61
C SER A 258 9.79 -3.94 -21.45
N LEU A 259 10.11 -2.96 -22.30
CA LEU A 259 11.42 -2.29 -22.26
C LEU A 259 11.52 -1.44 -20.98
N ALA A 260 12.43 -1.83 -20.08
CA ALA A 260 12.75 -1.05 -18.90
C ALA A 260 13.53 0.22 -19.32
N GLY A 261 12.88 1.38 -19.24
CA GLY A 261 13.52 2.68 -19.50
C GLY A 261 14.58 3.05 -18.45
N HIS A 262 15.38 4.08 -18.73
CA HIS A 262 16.43 4.55 -17.82
C HIS A 262 15.87 5.00 -16.47
N SER A 263 16.50 4.55 -15.38
CA SER A 263 16.05 4.84 -14.00
C SER A 263 15.94 6.34 -13.72
N ASP A 264 16.89 7.14 -14.21
CA ASP A 264 16.90 8.59 -13.99
C ASP A 264 15.70 9.30 -14.63
N VAL A 265 15.24 8.79 -15.77
CA VAL A 265 14.03 9.31 -16.43
C VAL A 265 12.79 9.01 -15.59
N TYR A 266 12.69 7.81 -15.02
CA TYR A 266 11.61 7.47 -14.09
C TYR A 266 11.64 8.33 -12.83
N HIS A 267 12.81 8.48 -12.19
CA HIS A 267 12.96 9.31 -11.00
C HIS A 267 12.59 10.78 -11.26
N ALA A 268 13.06 11.35 -12.37
CA ALA A 268 12.71 12.71 -12.77
C ALA A 268 11.20 12.85 -13.04
N ALA A 269 10.60 11.91 -13.77
CA ALA A 269 9.17 11.91 -14.08
C ALA A 269 8.30 11.80 -12.82
N PHE A 270 8.68 10.92 -11.88
CA PHE A 270 8.00 10.77 -10.60
C PHE A 270 8.11 12.04 -9.75
N LYS A 271 9.31 12.62 -9.63
CA LYS A 271 9.53 13.88 -8.90
C LYS A 271 8.69 15.02 -9.48
N GLN A 272 8.68 15.20 -10.80
CA GLN A 272 7.86 16.20 -11.49
C GLN A 272 6.34 15.98 -11.32
N SER A 273 5.93 14.75 -11.03
CA SER A 273 4.53 14.37 -10.81
C SER A 273 4.11 14.44 -9.34
N GLY A 274 4.99 14.86 -8.43
CA GLY A 274 4.71 14.88 -6.99
C GLY A 274 4.60 13.47 -6.38
N VAL A 275 5.35 12.52 -6.91
CA VAL A 275 5.43 11.15 -6.38
C VAL A 275 6.62 11.04 -5.43
N LEU A 276 6.39 10.40 -4.29
CA LEU A 276 7.40 10.11 -3.27
C LEU A 276 8.08 8.79 -3.66
N LEU A 277 9.41 8.77 -3.71
CA LEU A 277 10.17 7.59 -4.14
C LEU A 277 10.59 6.76 -2.93
N ALA A 278 10.35 5.45 -3.02
CA ALA A 278 10.87 4.45 -2.09
C ALA A 278 11.90 3.58 -2.81
N ASN A 279 12.95 3.19 -2.09
CA ASN A 279 14.07 2.39 -2.60
C ASN A 279 13.78 0.89 -2.53
N ASP A 280 12.94 0.48 -1.59
CA ASP A 280 12.54 -0.90 -1.37
C ASP A 280 11.09 -0.98 -0.86
N LEU A 281 10.59 -2.21 -0.73
CA LEU A 281 9.20 -2.45 -0.34
C LEU A 281 8.94 -2.09 1.12
N GLU A 282 9.90 -2.32 2.02
CA GLU A 282 9.75 -1.99 3.45
C GLU A 282 9.60 -0.48 3.62
N GLN A 283 10.51 0.29 3.02
CA GLN A 283 10.46 1.75 3.00
C GLN A 283 9.17 2.29 2.37
N MET A 284 8.68 1.67 1.29
CA MET A 284 7.41 2.07 0.66
C MET A 284 6.24 1.97 1.64
N PHE A 285 6.17 0.92 2.44
CA PHE A 285 5.09 0.73 3.42
C PHE A 285 5.28 1.55 4.69
N ASP A 286 6.51 1.78 5.12
CA ASP A 286 6.85 2.72 6.18
C ASP A 286 6.36 4.13 5.85
N PHE A 287 6.60 4.58 4.61
CA PHE A 287 6.10 5.85 4.10
C PHE A 287 4.58 5.85 4.03
N ALA A 288 3.99 4.79 3.47
CA ALA A 288 2.54 4.70 3.33
C ALA A 288 1.83 4.78 4.69
N ARG A 289 2.39 4.16 5.73
CA ARG A 289 1.86 4.18 7.08
C ARG A 289 1.82 5.61 7.64
N VAL A 290 2.97 6.29 7.67
CA VAL A 290 3.06 7.67 8.18
C VAL A 290 2.13 8.60 7.40
N LEU A 291 2.11 8.49 6.07
CA LEU A 291 1.23 9.29 5.21
C LEU A 291 -0.26 9.00 5.39
N SER A 292 -0.61 7.80 5.86
CA SER A 292 -2.00 7.38 6.07
C SER A 292 -2.55 7.76 7.44
N THR A 293 -1.69 7.90 8.45
CA THR A 293 -2.11 8.11 9.85
C THR A 293 -1.77 9.49 10.41
N GLN A 294 -0.72 10.16 9.90
CA GLN A 294 -0.25 11.43 10.44
C GLN A 294 -0.78 12.65 9.68
N PRO A 295 -0.96 13.81 10.35
CA PRO A 295 -1.18 15.08 9.68
C PRO A 295 0.05 15.51 8.87
N LYS A 296 -0.05 16.58 8.09
CA LYS A 296 1.13 17.19 7.43
C LYS A 296 1.87 18.07 8.44
N PRO A 297 3.21 18.02 8.47
CA PRO A 297 3.99 18.97 9.25
C PRO A 297 3.97 20.35 8.61
N SER A 298 4.02 21.39 9.44
CA SER A 298 4.19 22.80 9.06
C SER A 298 5.60 23.10 8.52
N GLY A 299 6.58 22.29 8.91
CA GLY A 299 7.98 22.47 8.55
C GLY A 299 8.80 21.20 8.77
N LYS A 300 10.09 21.37 9.07
CA LYS A 300 11.07 20.28 9.20
C LYS A 300 11.78 20.25 10.55
N ARG A 301 11.34 21.06 11.52
CA ARG A 301 11.90 21.11 12.87
C ARG A 301 11.30 19.98 13.72
N VAL A 302 12.16 19.15 14.29
CA VAL A 302 11.81 17.93 14.97
C VAL A 302 12.24 18.00 16.42
N GLN A 303 11.31 17.84 17.34
CA GLN A 303 11.62 17.68 18.75
C GLN A 303 11.80 16.20 19.08
N ILE A 304 12.97 15.82 19.57
CA ILE A 304 13.26 14.45 20.00
C ILE A 304 12.98 14.34 21.50
N ILE A 305 12.23 13.31 21.90
CA ILE A 305 11.98 12.94 23.30
C ILE A 305 12.45 11.50 23.46
N THR A 306 13.35 11.23 24.40
CA THR A 306 13.96 9.91 24.59
C THR A 306 14.22 9.63 26.08
N ASP A 307 14.26 8.36 26.46
CA ASP A 307 14.78 7.87 27.76
C ASP A 307 16.20 7.28 27.65
N GLY A 308 16.75 7.24 26.43
CA GLY A 308 18.11 6.79 26.16
C GLY A 308 18.87 7.77 25.27
N GLY A 309 19.81 8.51 25.86
CA GLY A 309 20.66 9.47 25.13
C GLY A 309 21.37 8.88 23.91
N GLY A 310 21.82 7.63 23.96
CA GLY A 310 22.43 6.95 22.80
C GLY A 310 21.50 6.85 21.59
N PHE A 311 20.21 6.54 21.81
CA PHE A 311 19.21 6.57 20.75
C PHE A 311 18.83 7.99 20.33
N GLY A 312 18.92 8.96 21.25
CA GLY A 312 18.83 10.39 20.93
C GLY A 312 19.88 10.80 19.90
N VAL A 313 21.15 10.47 20.13
CA VAL A 313 22.27 10.75 19.21
C VAL A 313 22.05 10.09 17.84
N ILE A 314 21.70 8.79 17.81
CA ILE A 314 21.45 8.07 16.56
C ILE A 314 20.27 8.68 15.80
N SER A 315 19.22 9.09 16.51
CA SER A 315 18.04 9.72 15.90
C SER A 315 18.39 11.08 15.29
N THR A 316 19.13 11.92 16.02
CA THR A 316 19.63 13.21 15.53
C THR A 316 20.43 13.01 14.24
N ASP A 317 21.41 12.11 14.22
CA ASP A 317 22.22 11.84 13.02
C ASP A 317 21.36 11.47 11.81
N TRP A 318 20.39 10.57 11.98
CA TRP A 318 19.53 10.14 10.88
C TRP A 318 18.57 11.24 10.41
N LEU A 319 18.04 12.06 11.33
CA LEU A 319 17.20 13.20 11.00
C LEU A 319 17.97 14.25 10.19
N ILE A 320 19.17 14.63 10.64
CA ILE A 320 20.03 15.59 9.94
C ILE A 320 20.46 15.06 8.56
N LYS A 321 20.89 13.79 8.46
CA LYS A 321 21.21 13.15 7.16
C LYS A 321 20.04 13.16 6.19
N ASN A 322 18.81 13.18 6.70
CA ASN A 322 17.60 13.25 5.91
C ASN A 322 17.12 14.68 5.62
N GLY A 323 17.87 15.70 6.06
CA GLY A 323 17.57 17.12 5.81
C GLY A 323 16.51 17.71 6.74
N MET A 324 16.23 17.03 7.86
CA MET A 324 15.43 17.55 8.96
C MET A 324 16.28 18.46 9.85
N GLU A 325 15.63 19.23 10.72
CA GLU A 325 16.27 20.12 11.69
C GLU A 325 15.84 19.73 13.10
N ILE A 326 16.70 19.90 14.09
CA ILE A 326 16.30 19.74 15.49
C ILE A 326 15.61 21.03 15.94
N ALA A 327 14.49 20.89 16.64
CA ALA A 327 13.73 22.04 17.11
C ALA A 327 14.44 22.77 18.25
N GLU A 328 14.30 24.10 18.26
CA GLU A 328 14.69 24.95 19.39
C GLU A 328 13.39 25.42 20.06
N MET A 329 13.06 24.81 21.19
CA MET A 329 11.82 25.11 21.92
C MET A 329 11.86 26.50 22.55
N ASP A 330 10.68 27.11 22.68
CA ASP A 330 10.54 28.36 23.41
C ASP A 330 10.90 28.21 24.90
N GLU A 331 11.23 29.33 25.53
CA GLU A 331 11.66 29.37 26.93
C GLU A 331 10.61 28.74 27.86
N LYS A 332 9.33 29.04 27.62
CA LYS A 332 8.22 28.61 28.47
C LYS A 332 8.10 27.09 28.50
N ASN A 333 8.15 26.44 27.34
CA ASN A 333 8.06 24.99 27.24
C ASN A 333 9.35 24.32 27.70
N ARG A 334 10.51 24.95 27.47
CA ARG A 334 11.79 24.47 28.02
C ARG A 334 11.78 24.46 29.54
N GLU A 335 11.34 25.55 30.18
CA GLU A 335 11.18 25.64 31.63
C GLU A 335 10.17 24.63 32.20
N ARG A 336 9.08 24.35 31.45
CA ARG A 336 8.12 23.30 31.83
C ARG A 336 8.79 21.93 31.90
N ILE A 337 9.64 21.61 30.92
CA ILE A 337 10.33 20.30 30.83
C ILE A 337 11.49 20.20 31.83
N MET A 338 12.23 21.29 32.08
CA MET A 338 13.35 21.30 33.05
C MET A 338 12.92 20.92 34.47
N LYS A 339 11.64 21.08 34.82
CA LYS A 339 11.09 20.65 36.12
C LYS A 339 10.90 19.14 36.26
N LEU A 340 10.96 18.40 35.14
CA LEU A 340 10.71 16.97 35.08
C LEU A 340 12.00 16.14 35.07
N VAL A 341 13.09 16.73 34.60
CA VAL A 341 14.37 16.05 34.44
C VAL A 341 15.36 16.48 35.54
N PRO A 342 16.36 15.65 35.86
CA PRO A 342 17.41 16.05 36.80
C PRO A 342 18.12 17.35 36.37
N PRO A 343 18.65 18.17 37.30
CA PRO A 343 19.29 19.44 36.96
C PRO A 343 20.48 19.38 35.98
N HIS A 344 21.03 18.18 35.77
CA HIS A 344 22.16 17.92 34.86
C HIS A 344 21.72 17.40 33.49
N ALA A 345 20.44 17.11 33.29
CA ALA A 345 19.92 16.66 32.00
C ALA A 345 19.79 17.84 31.03
N SER A 346 20.23 17.65 29.79
CA SER A 346 20.01 18.64 28.73
C SER A 346 18.59 18.51 28.20
N VAL A 347 17.93 19.65 28.03
CA VAL A 347 16.65 19.79 27.30
C VAL A 347 16.83 20.61 26.02
N GLU A 348 18.07 20.93 25.65
CA GLU A 348 18.38 21.64 24.41
C GLU A 348 18.45 20.65 23.24
N GLY A 349 17.53 20.82 22.28
CA GLY A 349 17.41 20.02 21.07
C GLY A 349 16.85 18.61 21.32
N VAL A 350 17.50 17.80 22.15
CA VAL A 350 17.03 16.47 22.56
C VAL A 350 16.59 16.52 24.01
N ILE A 351 15.35 16.11 24.28
CA ILE A 351 14.86 15.92 25.64
C ILE A 351 15.22 14.50 26.06
N ASP A 352 16.23 14.36 26.91
CA ASP A 352 16.64 13.07 27.50
C ASP A 352 16.06 12.93 28.92
N LEU A 353 15.05 12.07 29.05
CA LEU A 353 14.36 11.71 30.28
C LEU A 353 15.12 10.70 31.13
N THR A 354 16.26 10.18 30.62
CA THR A 354 17.13 9.21 31.30
C THR A 354 16.44 7.89 31.63
N GLY A 355 17.16 7.00 32.33
CA GLY A 355 16.61 5.73 32.82
C GLY A 355 15.51 5.86 33.88
N ASP A 356 15.23 7.08 34.36
CA ASP A 356 14.15 7.36 35.32
C ASP A 356 12.84 7.80 34.63
N ALA A 357 12.74 7.67 33.31
CA ALA A 357 11.56 8.06 32.56
C ALA A 357 10.29 7.33 33.00
N THR A 358 9.20 8.09 33.13
CA THR A 358 7.84 7.58 33.37
C THR A 358 6.93 7.93 32.20
N ALA A 359 5.81 7.23 32.05
CA ALA A 359 4.78 7.58 31.05
C ALA A 359 4.27 9.02 31.22
N GLY A 360 4.17 9.50 32.46
CA GLY A 360 3.78 10.90 32.77
C GLY A 360 4.81 11.93 32.28
N MET A 361 6.11 11.66 32.43
CA MET A 361 7.17 12.55 31.90
C MET A 361 7.11 12.64 30.38
N TYR A 362 6.93 11.50 29.69
CA TYR A 362 6.73 11.50 28.24
C TYR A 362 5.51 12.32 27.85
N LYS A 363 4.38 12.13 28.53
CA LYS A 363 3.16 12.90 28.25
C LYS A 363 3.40 14.40 28.33
N GLU A 364 3.99 14.88 29.41
CA GLU A 364 4.25 16.31 29.59
C GLU A 364 5.19 16.87 28.51
N CYS A 365 6.22 16.10 28.11
CA CYS A 365 7.13 16.50 27.05
C CYS A 365 6.46 16.52 25.66
N ILE A 366 5.60 15.53 25.39
CA ILE A 366 4.80 15.47 24.16
C ILE A 366 3.84 16.67 24.12
N ASP A 367 3.10 16.95 25.20
CA ASP A 367 2.18 18.09 25.28
C ASP A 367 2.91 19.42 25.07
N ALA A 368 4.05 19.63 25.74
CA ALA A 368 4.88 20.82 25.55
C ALA A 368 5.35 20.96 24.09
N SER A 369 5.81 19.87 23.47
CA SER A 369 6.23 19.85 22.06
C SER A 369 5.06 20.08 21.10
N MET A 370 3.87 19.63 21.45
CA MET A 370 2.64 19.86 20.69
C MET A 370 2.20 21.32 20.73
N ASP A 371 2.44 22.02 21.84
CA ASP A 371 2.07 23.41 22.06
C ASP A 371 3.09 24.42 21.49
N ASP A 372 4.34 24.00 21.29
CA ASP A 372 5.43 24.90 20.85
C ASP A 372 5.41 25.19 19.33
N GLU A 373 5.30 26.45 18.92
CA GLU A 373 5.28 26.83 17.49
C GLU A 373 6.60 26.56 16.76
N ASN A 374 7.70 26.29 17.49
CA ASN A 374 8.99 25.94 16.93
C ASN A 374 9.16 24.45 16.64
N VAL A 375 8.17 23.63 17.00
CA VAL A 375 8.16 22.18 16.74
C VAL A 375 7.17 21.87 15.62
N ASP A 376 7.65 21.24 14.56
CA ASP A 376 6.80 20.82 13.43
C ASP A 376 6.47 19.32 13.46
N ILE A 377 7.32 18.50 14.09
CA ILE A 377 7.18 17.04 14.26
C ILE A 377 7.66 16.64 15.64
N VAL A 378 6.91 15.76 16.32
CA VAL A 378 7.31 15.14 17.59
C VAL A 378 7.87 13.75 17.30
N PHE A 379 9.12 13.50 17.68
CA PHE A 379 9.84 12.26 17.46
C PHE A 379 10.14 11.59 18.79
N VAL A 380 9.36 10.57 19.13
CA VAL A 380 9.44 9.89 20.43
C VAL A 380 10.27 8.63 20.30
N VAL A 381 11.38 8.56 20.99
CA VAL A 381 12.12 7.31 21.21
C VAL A 381 11.68 6.77 22.56
N ALA A 382 10.96 5.65 22.56
CA ALA A 382 10.48 4.99 23.78
C ALA A 382 11.17 3.63 23.94
N LEU A 383 12.17 3.56 24.81
CA LEU A 383 12.87 2.31 25.13
C LEU A 383 12.21 1.70 26.36
N PHE A 384 11.34 0.70 26.19
CA PHE A 384 10.53 0.12 27.28
C PHE A 384 11.29 -0.78 28.28
N GLN A 385 12.61 -0.62 28.41
CA GLN A 385 13.45 -1.40 29.34
C GLN A 385 13.61 -0.79 30.75
N PRO A 386 13.61 0.55 30.95
CA PRO A 386 13.68 1.14 32.26
C PRO A 386 12.50 0.74 33.16
N PRO A 387 12.75 0.53 34.47
CA PRO A 387 11.77 -0.07 35.37
C PRO A 387 10.53 0.81 35.62
N MET A 388 10.66 2.13 35.51
CA MET A 388 9.56 3.08 35.76
C MET A 388 8.71 3.38 34.52
N LEU A 389 9.14 2.96 33.33
CA LEU A 389 8.37 3.14 32.11
C LEU A 389 7.38 1.97 31.93
N THR A 390 6.11 2.27 32.15
CA THR A 390 5.01 1.30 32.01
C THR A 390 4.42 1.30 30.59
N SER A 391 3.56 0.32 30.32
CA SER A 391 2.79 0.25 29.08
C SER A 391 1.79 1.39 28.90
N ASP A 392 1.54 2.21 29.93
CA ASP A 392 0.60 3.35 29.88
C ASP A 392 1.02 4.39 28.83
N LEU A 393 2.32 4.46 28.49
CA LEU A 393 2.81 5.30 27.39
C LEU A 393 2.16 4.93 26.04
N VAL A 394 1.76 3.66 25.85
CA VAL A 394 1.08 3.23 24.63
C VAL A 394 -0.25 3.98 24.44
N GLU A 395 -1.06 4.06 25.50
CA GLU A 395 -2.35 4.76 25.46
C GLU A 395 -2.14 6.25 25.21
N ILE A 396 -1.18 6.87 25.89
CA ILE A 396 -0.81 8.28 25.69
C ILE A 396 -0.44 8.55 24.23
N LEU A 397 0.43 7.72 23.64
CA LEU A 397 0.85 7.90 22.24
C LEU A 397 -0.31 7.71 21.25
N ILE A 398 -1.23 6.78 21.53
CA ILE A 398 -2.45 6.59 20.72
C ILE A 398 -3.33 7.84 20.80
N GLU A 399 -3.58 8.36 22.00
CA GLU A 399 -4.40 9.55 22.21
C GLU A 399 -3.81 10.80 21.55
N GLU A 400 -2.52 11.08 21.76
CA GLU A 400 -1.87 12.27 21.18
C GLU A 400 -1.78 12.18 19.65
N THR A 401 -1.56 10.98 19.11
CA THR A 401 -1.59 10.76 17.66
C THR A 401 -3.00 10.97 17.08
N ALA A 402 -4.03 10.53 17.79
CA ALA A 402 -5.43 10.68 17.36
C ALA A 402 -5.88 12.14 17.28
N ARG A 403 -5.29 13.04 18.09
CA ARG A 403 -5.56 14.49 18.05
C ARG A 403 -5.10 15.15 16.75
N LYS A 404 -4.11 14.59 16.06
CA LYS A 404 -3.59 15.07 14.76
C LYS A 404 -3.19 16.55 14.73
N LYS A 405 -2.69 17.10 15.85
CA LYS A 405 -2.21 18.49 15.95
C LYS A 405 -0.89 18.66 15.18
N LYS A 406 0.08 17.79 15.45
CA LYS A 406 1.35 17.66 14.72
C LYS A 406 1.65 16.16 14.49
N PRO A 407 2.50 15.80 13.52
CA PRO A 407 2.90 14.42 13.33
C PRO A 407 3.67 13.88 14.54
N VAL A 408 3.31 12.67 14.96
CA VAL A 408 4.06 11.87 15.96
C VAL A 408 4.68 10.70 15.24
N ILE A 409 5.99 10.53 15.39
CA ILE A 409 6.74 9.38 14.89
C ILE A 409 7.43 8.72 16.08
N VAL A 410 7.22 7.42 16.24
CA VAL A 410 7.71 6.68 17.41
C VAL A 410 8.82 5.72 17.00
N VAL A 411 9.86 5.61 17.81
CA VAL A 411 10.89 4.56 17.74
C VAL A 411 10.85 3.78 19.04
N SER A 412 10.55 2.49 18.97
CA SER A 412 10.61 1.59 20.11
C SER A 412 11.50 0.40 19.77
N ALA A 413 12.74 0.47 20.24
CA ALA A 413 13.74 -0.56 20.02
C ALA A 413 13.75 -1.56 21.19
N GLY A 414 13.81 -2.85 20.88
CA GLY A 414 13.85 -3.89 21.89
C GLY A 414 13.48 -5.27 21.35
N GLY A 415 13.40 -6.23 22.27
CA GLY A 415 12.99 -7.61 21.98
C GLY A 415 11.50 -7.83 22.15
N SER A 416 11.11 -9.04 22.57
CA SER A 416 9.72 -9.50 22.61
C SER A 416 8.76 -8.62 23.41
N TYR A 417 9.20 -8.07 24.55
CA TYR A 417 8.37 -7.17 25.37
C TYR A 417 7.98 -5.90 24.59
N THR A 418 8.98 -5.24 24.00
CA THR A 418 8.79 -4.04 23.17
C THR A 418 7.98 -4.34 21.91
N ASP A 419 8.16 -5.50 21.28
CA ASP A 419 7.42 -5.88 20.07
C ASP A 419 5.91 -6.00 20.29
N VAL A 420 5.47 -6.46 21.48
CA VAL A 420 4.05 -6.47 21.86
C VAL A 420 3.48 -5.05 21.93
N LEU A 421 4.18 -4.13 22.60
CA LEU A 421 3.74 -2.74 22.74
C LEU A 421 3.77 -1.99 21.41
N LYS A 422 4.81 -2.21 20.60
CA LYS A 422 4.91 -1.70 19.23
C LYS A 422 3.73 -2.15 18.38
N LYS A 423 3.37 -3.43 18.40
CA LYS A 423 2.19 -3.93 17.65
C LYS A 423 0.91 -3.22 18.07
N SER A 424 0.70 -3.03 19.37
CA SER A 424 -0.44 -2.26 19.88
C SER A 424 -0.48 -0.83 19.34
N LEU A 425 0.67 -0.13 19.33
CA LEU A 425 0.81 1.20 18.72
C LEU A 425 0.45 1.18 17.21
N GLU A 426 1.01 0.23 16.46
CA GLU A 426 0.80 0.11 15.01
C GLU A 426 -0.65 -0.21 14.64
N GLU A 427 -1.30 -1.11 15.37
CA GLU A 427 -2.70 -1.50 15.16
C GLU A 427 -3.68 -0.33 15.38
N ASN A 428 -3.28 0.60 16.26
CA ASN A 428 -4.01 1.84 16.59
C ASN A 428 -3.56 3.06 15.77
N GLY A 429 -2.72 2.86 14.73
CA GLY A 429 -2.36 3.89 13.76
C GLY A 429 -1.19 4.79 14.17
N VAL A 430 -0.49 4.48 15.26
CA VAL A 430 0.75 5.17 15.63
C VAL A 430 1.91 4.60 14.80
N PRO A 431 2.64 5.42 14.02
CA PRO A 431 3.76 4.92 13.23
C PRO A 431 4.98 4.68 14.13
N CYS A 432 5.12 3.45 14.59
CA CYS A 432 6.22 2.99 15.43
C CYS A 432 7.28 2.21 14.65
N PHE A 433 8.56 2.54 14.82
CA PHE A 433 9.67 1.92 14.12
C PHE A 433 10.58 1.20 15.12
N SER A 434 11.31 0.19 14.67
CA SER A 434 12.28 -0.50 15.54
C SER A 434 13.61 0.24 15.62
N TYR A 435 13.93 1.08 14.63
CA TYR A 435 15.20 1.81 14.56
C TYR A 435 15.02 3.22 14.01
N PRO A 436 15.89 4.19 14.40
CA PRO A 436 15.74 5.59 14.00
C PRO A 436 15.84 5.85 12.49
N ARG A 437 16.58 5.02 11.74
CA ARG A 437 16.77 5.20 10.29
C ARG A 437 15.44 5.29 9.53
N GLY A 438 14.59 4.28 9.64
CA GLY A 438 13.31 4.22 8.94
C GLY A 438 12.36 5.34 9.40
N ALA A 439 12.37 5.65 10.69
CA ALA A 439 11.58 6.75 11.25
C ALA A 439 11.99 8.12 10.69
N ALA A 440 13.29 8.40 10.59
CA ALA A 440 13.80 9.65 10.02
C ALA A 440 13.54 9.75 8.51
N GLU A 441 13.71 8.65 7.76
CA GLU A 441 13.34 8.59 6.35
C GLU A 441 11.83 8.86 6.15
N ALA A 442 10.98 8.33 7.04
CA ALA A 442 9.55 8.57 7.00
C ALA A 442 9.17 10.02 7.40
N ALA A 443 9.86 10.63 8.36
CA ALA A 443 9.70 12.05 8.70
C ALA A 443 9.99 12.95 7.49
N LYS A 444 11.09 12.69 6.79
CA LYS A 444 11.44 13.36 5.53
C LYS A 444 10.38 13.14 4.45
N CYS A 445 9.86 11.92 4.32
CA CYS A 445 8.81 11.62 3.36
C CYS A 445 7.55 12.45 3.62
N LEU A 446 7.13 12.55 4.88
CA LEU A 446 5.98 13.33 5.30
C LEU A 446 6.18 14.84 5.06
N TYR A 447 7.38 15.37 5.35
CA TYR A 447 7.75 16.74 5.01
C TYR A 447 7.75 16.99 3.49
N ASN A 448 8.35 16.10 2.70
CA ASN A 448 8.34 16.23 1.24
C ASN A 448 6.91 16.24 0.69
N TYR A 449 6.02 15.43 1.26
CA TYR A 449 4.60 15.45 0.90
C TYR A 449 3.93 16.79 1.22
N SER A 450 4.25 17.42 2.36
CA SER A 450 3.69 18.74 2.70
C SER A 450 4.16 19.85 1.75
N LYS A 451 5.31 19.70 1.11
CA LYS A 451 5.84 20.64 0.09
C LYS A 451 5.22 20.49 -1.30
N ILE A 452 4.46 19.42 -1.56
CA ILE A 452 3.79 19.25 -2.86
C ILE A 452 2.66 20.28 -2.95
N LYS A 453 2.96 21.38 -3.65
CA LYS A 453 2.04 22.52 -3.80
C LYS A 453 0.78 22.12 -4.56
N TYR A 454 -0.36 22.38 -3.95
CA TYR A 454 -1.65 22.46 -4.63
C TYR A 454 -1.75 23.86 -5.22
N SER A 455 -1.35 24.00 -6.49
CA SER A 455 -1.56 25.22 -7.27
C SER A 455 -2.97 25.23 -7.84
#